data_AF-A0A3P7DSJ8-F1
#
_entry.id   AF-A0A3P7DSJ8-F1
#
_cell.length_a   1.000
_cell.length_b   1.000
_cell.length_c   1.000
_cell.angle_alpha   90.00
_cell.angle_beta   90.00
_cell.angle_gamma   90.00
#
_symmetry.space_group_name_H-M   'P 1'
#
loop_
_entity.id
_entity.type
_entity.pdbx_description
1 polymer ?
#
loop_
_entity_poly.entity_id
_entity_poly.type
_entity_poly.pdbx_seq_one_letter_code
_entity_poly.pdbx_strand_id
1 'polypeptide(L)' 'MGAESQVFISRSYDPTTHFETTCKDVLDIFQRGTTTGFDFTKITHLSLEDQE' A
#
# COMPACT_ATOMS: atom_id res chain seq x y z
N MET A 1 -13.68 -6.50 -11.78
CA MET A 1 -13.85 -7.19 -10.48
C MET A 1 -13.58 -6.32 -9.24
N GLY A 2 -12.49 -5.55 -9.09
CA GLY A 2 -12.35 -4.59 -7.97
C GLY A 2 -12.98 -3.21 -8.23
N ALA A 3 -12.65 -2.60 -9.38
CA ALA A 3 -13.13 -1.26 -9.74
C ALA A 3 -14.66 -1.18 -9.97
N GLU A 4 -15.31 -2.27 -10.39
CA GLU A 4 -16.76 -2.28 -10.60
C GLU A 4 -17.52 -2.46 -9.27
N SER A 5 -17.04 -3.34 -8.39
CA SER A 5 -17.68 -3.64 -7.11
C SER A 5 -17.31 -2.64 -6.00
N GLN A 6 -16.23 -1.87 -6.21
CA GLN A 6 -15.58 -1.04 -5.18
C GLN A 6 -15.11 -1.85 -3.96
N VAL A 7 -14.91 -3.16 -4.13
CA VAL A 7 -14.35 -4.06 -3.10
C VAL A 7 -12.93 -4.46 -3.49
N PHE A 8 -11.97 -4.12 -2.63
CA PHE A 8 -10.54 -4.35 -2.87
C PHE A 8 -9.99 -5.32 -1.82
N ILE A 9 -9.80 -6.56 -2.23
CA ILE A 9 -9.32 -7.64 -1.36
C ILE A 9 -7.80 -7.74 -1.49
N SER A 10 -7.11 -7.93 -0.37
CA SER A 10 -5.67 -8.20 -0.31
C SER A 10 -5.36 -9.66 -0.59
N ARG A 11 -4.10 -9.96 -0.90
CA ARG A 11 -3.59 -11.33 -0.95
C ARG A 11 -3.38 -11.87 0.46
N SER A 12 -3.38 -13.19 0.60
CA SER A 12 -2.86 -13.84 1.81
C SER A 12 -1.34 -13.65 1.90
N TYR A 13 -0.81 -13.64 3.12
CA TYR A 13 0.63 -13.63 3.33
C TYR A 13 1.30 -14.83 2.66
N ASP A 14 2.43 -14.58 2.02
CA ASP A 14 3.27 -15.63 1.46
C ASP A 14 4.29 -16.14 2.51
N PRO A 15 5.07 -17.20 2.18
CA PRO A 15 6.05 -17.76 3.11
C PRO A 15 7.34 -16.94 3.29
N THR A 16 7.46 -15.74 2.73
CA THR A 16 8.69 -14.94 2.85
C THR A 16 8.81 -14.34 4.26
N THR A 17 10.05 -14.19 4.73
CA THR A 17 10.35 -13.69 6.08
C THR A 17 10.55 -12.17 6.13
N HIS A 18 10.16 -11.46 5.07
CA HIS A 18 10.27 -10.01 4.93
C HIS A 18 9.01 -9.47 4.25
N PHE A 19 8.74 -8.17 4.42
CA PHE A 19 7.44 -7.60 4.04
C PHE A 19 7.38 -7.05 2.62
N GLU A 20 8.38 -7.27 1.77
CA GLU A 20 8.43 -6.64 0.45
C GLU A 20 7.18 -6.96 -0.40
N THR A 21 6.75 -8.21 -0.42
CA THR A 21 5.57 -8.65 -1.17
C THR A 21 4.27 -8.13 -0.57
N THR A 22 4.21 -8.06 0.76
CA THR A 22 3.08 -7.45 1.49
C THR A 22 2.97 -5.95 1.17
N CYS A 23 4.08 -5.21 1.20
CA CYS A 23 4.12 -3.78 0.86
C CYS A 23 3.69 -3.54 -0.60
N LYS A 24 4.09 -4.42 -1.53
CA LYS A 24 3.62 -4.34 -2.93
C LYS A 24 2.11 -4.53 -3.05
N ASP A 25 1.51 -5.44 -2.27
CA ASP A 25 0.06 -5.63 -2.27
C ASP A 25 -0.68 -4.41 -1.71
N VAL A 26 -0.13 -3.76 -0.67
CA VAL A 26 -0.67 -2.49 -0.14
C VAL A 26 -0.67 -1.40 -1.21
N LEU A 27 0.44 -1.21 -1.93
CA LEU A 27 0.53 -0.21 -3.00
C LEU A 27 -0.44 -0.52 -4.17
N ASP A 28 -0.60 -1.81 -4.51
CA ASP A 28 -1.55 -2.26 -5.52
C ASP A 28 -3.01 -1.96 -5.12
N ILE A 29 -3.38 -2.25 -3.87
CA ILE A 29 -4.72 -1.92 -3.33
C ILE A 29 -4.94 -0.41 -3.38
N PHE A 30 -3.97 0.38 -2.93
CA PHE A 30 -4.05 1.84 -2.97
C PHE A 30 -4.29 2.35 -4.41
N GLN A 31 -3.55 1.83 -5.38
CA GLN A 31 -3.70 2.22 -6.77
C GLN A 31 -5.07 1.84 -7.33
N ARG A 32 -5.57 0.64 -7.01
CA ARG A 32 -6.92 0.22 -7.42
C ARG A 32 -8.02 1.07 -6.79
N GLY A 33 -7.87 1.47 -5.53
CA GLY A 33 -8.84 2.28 -4.79
C GLY A 33 -8.85 3.75 -5.21
N THR A 34 -7.68 4.34 -5.48
CA THR A 34 -7.56 5.78 -5.79
C THR A 34 -7.48 6.09 -7.28
N THR A 35 -7.34 5.06 -8.13
CA THR A 35 -7.05 5.18 -9.58
C THR A 35 -5.71 5.84 -9.91
N THR A 36 -4.87 6.10 -8.90
CA THR A 36 -3.59 6.78 -9.01
C THR A 36 -2.48 6.01 -8.29
N GLY A 37 -1.27 5.98 -8.85
CA GLY A 37 -0.13 5.40 -8.15
C GLY A 37 0.18 6.17 -6.86
N PHE A 38 0.68 5.47 -5.84
CA PHE A 38 1.12 6.12 -4.61
C PHE A 38 2.34 7.00 -4.88
N ASP A 39 2.26 8.27 -4.50
CA ASP A 39 3.30 9.27 -4.71
C ASP A 39 4.07 9.49 -3.41
N PHE A 40 5.25 8.86 -3.31
CA PHE A 40 6.12 8.97 -2.15
C PHE A 40 6.65 10.39 -1.91
N THR A 41 6.61 11.28 -2.91
CA THR A 41 7.04 12.68 -2.73
C THR A 41 6.07 13.50 -1.88
N LYS A 42 4.85 12.99 -1.65
CA LYS A 42 3.83 13.62 -0.79
C LYS A 42 4.01 13.33 0.69
N ILE A 43 4.99 12.50 1.06
CA ILE A 43 5.29 12.21 2.46
C ILE A 43 6.06 13.40 3.04
N THR A 44 5.43 14.14 3.96
CA THR A 44 6.00 15.37 4.55
C THR A 44 6.84 15.12 5.80
N HIS A 45 6.75 13.93 6.40
CA HIS A 45 7.48 13.57 7.62
C HIS A 45 8.26 12.27 7.37
N LEU A 46 9.48 12.42 6.84
CA LEU A 46 10.38 11.30 6.58
C LEU A 46 11.35 11.03 7.73
N SER A 47 11.45 11.95 8.70
CA SER A 47 12.21 11.77 9.93
C SER A 47 11.29 11.30 11.06
N LEU A 48 11.73 10.28 11.80
CA LEU A 48 11.10 9.80 13.03
C LEU A 48 11.46 10.69 14.24
N GLU A 49 11.84 11.95 14.00
CA GLU A 49 12.46 12.82 15.00
C GLU A 49 11.44 13.64 15.83
N ASP A 50 10.12 13.43 15.71
CA ASP A 50 9.08 14.27 16.34
C ASP A 50 8.02 13.52 17.19
N GLN A 51 8.44 12.56 18.03
CA GLN A 51 7.60 12.00 19.11
C GLN A 51 8.47 11.67 20.35
N GLU A 52 9.01 12.69 21.04
CA GLU A 52 9.35 12.59 22.47
C GLU A 52 8.14 12.95 23.35
#